data_AF-A0A7X7ZV62-F1
#
_entry.id   AF-A0A7X7ZV62-F1
#
_cell.length_a   1.000
_cell.length_b   1.000
_cell.length_c   1.000
_cell.angle_alpha   90.00
_cell.angle_beta   90.00
_cell.angle_gamma   90.00
#
_symmetry.space_group_name_H-M   'P 1'
#
loop_
_entity.id
_entity.type
_entity.pdbx_description
1 polymer ?
#
loop_
_entity_poly.entity_id
_entity_poly.type
_entity_poly.pdbx_seq_one_letter_code
_entity_poly.pdbx_strand_id
1 'polypeptide(L)'
;MTPARDCPSAYSRYDPQAYVLRPDVVFAISSEIIKEDTPFRRSRAAALAAVSELRSAVGEGRVIIDERETSWLDAMEAQLESVPDDEEQFISEMLERCESDKFDPKKYDL
;
A
#
# COMPACT_ATOMS: atom_id res chain seq x y z
N MET A 1 -10.04 7.50 -33.42
CA MET A 1 -9.45 6.29 -32.82
C MET A 1 -9.37 6.54 -31.33
N THR A 2 -10.44 6.22 -30.61
CA THR A 2 -10.48 6.37 -29.15
C THR A 2 -9.50 5.36 -28.58
N PRO A 3 -8.47 5.77 -27.82
CA PRO A 3 -7.51 4.81 -27.30
C PRO A 3 -8.26 3.87 -26.36
N ALA A 4 -8.00 2.57 -26.46
CA ALA A 4 -8.50 1.54 -25.55
C ALA A 4 -7.92 1.67 -24.12
N ARG A 5 -7.62 2.90 -23.67
CA ARG A 5 -7.07 3.23 -22.35
C ARG A 5 -8.14 3.37 -21.27
N ASP A 6 -9.39 3.66 -21.65
CA ASP A 6 -10.45 4.06 -20.71
C ASP A 6 -11.49 2.97 -20.40
N CYS A 7 -11.17 1.69 -20.63
CA CYS A 7 -12.01 0.62 -20.08
C CYS A 7 -11.36 0.12 -18.79
N PRO A 8 -11.65 0.72 -17.61
CA PRO A 8 -11.39 0.02 -16.36
C PRO A 8 -12.08 -1.33 -16.50
N SER A 9 -11.34 -2.42 -16.32
CA SER A 9 -11.96 -3.74 -16.31
C SER A 9 -13.12 -3.65 -15.32
N ALA A 10 -14.32 -4.11 -15.72
CA ALA A 10 -15.52 -3.98 -14.88
C ALA A 10 -15.30 -4.52 -13.45
N TYR A 11 -14.32 -5.40 -13.29
CA TYR A 11 -13.82 -5.96 -12.03
C TYR A 11 -13.16 -4.94 -11.08
N SER A 12 -12.44 -3.93 -11.59
CA SER A 12 -11.75 -2.93 -10.75
C SER A 12 -12.68 -2.12 -9.84
N ARG A 13 -13.97 -2.06 -10.16
CA ARG A 13 -14.97 -1.41 -9.30
C ARG A 13 -15.31 -2.23 -8.05
N TYR A 14 -15.20 -3.56 -8.13
CA TYR A 14 -15.66 -4.49 -7.10
C TYR A 14 -14.51 -5.23 -6.40
N ASP A 15 -13.27 -4.91 -6.75
CA ASP A 15 -12.08 -5.53 -6.20
C ASP A 15 -11.03 -4.43 -5.96
N PRO A 16 -10.73 -4.09 -4.69
CA PRO A 16 -9.75 -3.07 -4.35
C PRO A 16 -8.33 -3.43 -4.82
N GLN A 17 -7.99 -4.72 -4.92
CA GLN A 17 -6.70 -5.17 -5.43
C GLN A 17 -6.60 -4.92 -6.94
N ALA A 18 -7.66 -5.23 -7.69
CA ALA A 18 -7.73 -4.92 -9.11
C ALA A 18 -7.72 -3.41 -9.38
N TYR A 19 -8.32 -2.63 -8.49
CA TYR A 19 -8.32 -1.17 -8.57
C TYR A 19 -6.91 -0.56 -8.43
N VAL A 20 -6.15 -0.98 -7.41
CA VAL A 20 -4.77 -0.47 -7.18
C VAL A 20 -3.84 -0.77 -8.35
N LEU A 21 -4.12 -1.82 -9.12
CA LEU A 21 -3.36 -2.20 -10.31
C LEU A 21 -3.81 -1.51 -11.61
N ARG A 22 -4.81 -0.61 -11.56
CA ARG A 22 -5.22 0.17 -12.73
C ARG A 22 -4.06 1.10 -13.15
N PRO A 23 -3.73 1.24 -14.45
CA PRO A 23 -2.52 1.96 -14.88
C PRO A 23 -2.39 3.38 -14.32
N ASP A 24 -3.44 4.18 -14.33
CA ASP A 24 -3.48 5.53 -13.76
C ASP A 24 -3.23 5.54 -12.24
N VAL A 25 -3.80 4.58 -11.50
CA VAL A 25 -3.58 4.43 -10.05
C VAL A 25 -2.14 4.02 -9.77
N VAL A 26 -1.60 3.05 -10.52
CA VAL A 26 -0.20 2.64 -10.42
C VAL A 26 0.73 3.82 -10.69
N PHE A 27 0.45 4.65 -11.70
CA PHE A 27 1.24 5.85 -11.99
C PHE A 27 1.18 6.88 -10.85
N ALA A 28 0.01 7.07 -10.24
CA ALA A 28 -0.15 7.95 -9.08
C ALA A 28 0.68 7.46 -7.88
N ILE A 29 0.55 6.18 -7.51
CA ILE A 29 1.33 5.58 -6.40
C ILE A 29 2.83 5.63 -6.71
N SER A 30 3.22 5.30 -7.94
CA SER A 30 4.63 5.35 -8.35
C SER A 30 5.22 6.75 -8.24
N SER A 31 4.41 7.80 -8.47
CA SER A 31 4.84 9.19 -8.33
C SER A 31 5.15 9.57 -6.89
N GLU A 32 4.49 8.94 -5.91
CA GLU A 32 4.84 9.10 -4.48
C GLU A 32 6.10 8.32 -4.12
N ILE A 33 6.25 7.09 -4.63
CA ILE A 33 7.43 6.26 -4.39
C ILE A 33 8.72 6.98 -4.79
N ILE A 34 8.75 7.60 -5.97
CA ILE A 34 9.99 8.23 -6.48
C ILE A 34 10.41 9.49 -5.70
N LYS A 35 9.58 10.01 -4.80
CA LYS A 35 9.93 11.15 -3.94
C LYS A 35 10.83 10.75 -2.77
N GLU A 36 10.89 9.46 -2.45
CA GLU A 36 11.66 8.93 -1.34
C GLU A 36 13.01 8.33 -1.80
N ASP A 37 14.01 8.42 -0.93
CA ASP A 37 15.39 8.07 -1.27
C ASP A 37 15.75 6.61 -1.00
N THR A 38 15.16 5.99 0.03
CA THR A 38 15.51 4.63 0.47
C THR A 38 14.41 3.60 0.16
N PRO A 39 14.75 2.32 -0.06
CA PRO A 39 13.75 1.26 -0.27
C PRO A 39 12.70 1.17 0.83
N PHE A 40 13.11 1.36 2.10
CA PHE A 40 12.20 1.38 3.24
C PHE A 40 11.18 2.52 3.15
N ARG A 41 11.64 3.77 2.98
CA ARG A 41 10.74 4.92 2.87
C ARG A 41 9.85 4.85 1.65
N ARG A 42 10.39 4.37 0.51
CA ARG A 42 9.63 4.07 -0.71
C ARG A 42 8.49 3.09 -0.47
N SER A 43 8.74 2.03 0.31
CA SER A 43 7.72 1.01 0.61
C SER A 43 6.61 1.58 1.49
N ARG A 44 6.95 2.39 2.50
CA ARG A 44 5.98 3.09 3.33
C ARG A 44 5.16 4.11 2.54
N ALA A 45 5.82 4.91 1.69
CA ALA A 45 5.14 5.87 0.80
C ALA A 45 4.18 5.16 -0.17
N ALA A 46 4.59 4.03 -0.76
CA ALA A 46 3.73 3.23 -1.62
C ALA A 46 2.46 2.77 -0.90
N ALA A 47 2.60 2.24 0.32
CA ALA A 47 1.50 1.73 1.11
C ALA A 47 0.53 2.85 1.52
N LEU A 48 1.05 3.99 2.01
CA LEU A 48 0.24 5.16 2.36
C LEU A 48 -0.52 5.71 1.14
N ALA A 49 0.15 5.83 -0.01
CA ALA A 49 -0.47 6.30 -1.24
C ALA A 49 -1.58 5.35 -1.71
N ALA A 50 -1.37 4.03 -1.62
CA ALA A 50 -2.38 3.03 -1.99
C ALA A 50 -3.61 3.09 -1.07
N VAL A 51 -3.42 3.19 0.25
CA VAL A 51 -4.52 3.33 1.21
C VAL A 51 -5.29 4.63 0.98
N SER A 52 -4.60 5.75 0.76
CA SER A 52 -5.20 7.04 0.48
C SER A 52 -6.02 7.05 -0.81
N GLU A 53 -5.49 6.47 -1.89
CA GLU A 53 -6.20 6.37 -3.18
C GLU A 53 -7.43 5.46 -3.08
N LEU A 54 -7.33 4.32 -2.37
CA LEU A 54 -8.49 3.45 -2.11
C LEU A 54 -9.57 4.16 -1.28
N ARG A 55 -9.18 4.87 -0.23
CA ARG A 55 -10.11 5.63 0.62
C ARG A 55 -10.85 6.69 -0.19
N SER A 56 -10.12 7.45 -1.01
CA SER A 56 -10.69 8.44 -1.93
C SER A 56 -11.65 7.78 -2.93
N ALA A 57 -11.23 6.66 -3.54
CA ALA A 57 -12.04 5.95 -4.51
C ALA A 57 -13.33 5.33 -3.92
N VAL A 58 -13.29 4.85 -2.68
CA VAL A 58 -14.47 4.38 -1.94
C VAL A 58 -15.41 5.54 -1.63
N GLY A 59 -14.87 6.67 -1.10
CA GLY A 59 -15.66 7.86 -0.81
C GLY A 59 -16.34 8.48 -2.04
N GLU A 60 -15.73 8.33 -3.22
CA GLU A 60 -16.27 8.76 -4.51
C GLU A 60 -17.15 7.70 -5.20
N GLY A 61 -17.28 6.50 -4.64
CA GLY A 61 -18.05 5.40 -5.23
C GLY A 61 -17.44 4.78 -6.50
N ARG A 62 -16.14 5.07 -6.77
CA ARG A 62 -15.34 4.45 -7.83
C ARG A 62 -14.95 3.00 -7.49
N VAL A 63 -14.80 2.71 -6.20
CA VAL A 63 -14.62 1.35 -5.65
C VAL A 63 -15.76 1.07 -4.68
N ILE A 64 -16.29 -0.14 -4.72
CA ILE A 64 -17.33 -0.62 -3.81
C ILE A 64 -16.72 -1.74 -2.97
N ILE A 65 -16.64 -1.52 -1.67
CA ILE A 65 -16.24 -2.51 -0.66
C ILE A 65 -17.35 -2.65 0.38
N ASP A 66 -17.34 -3.73 1.16
CA ASP A 66 -18.26 -3.88 2.28
C ASP A 66 -17.98 -2.81 3.35
N GLU A 67 -19.00 -2.36 4.10
CA GLU A 67 -18.79 -1.40 5.19
C GLU A 67 -17.78 -1.92 6.22
N ARG A 68 -17.75 -3.24 6.45
CA ARG A 68 -16.78 -3.89 7.33
C ARG A 68 -15.35 -3.84 6.80
N GLU A 69 -15.17 -3.68 5.49
CA GLU A 69 -13.87 -3.54 4.84
C GLU A 69 -13.31 -2.12 4.98
N THR A 70 -14.18 -1.13 5.21
CA THR A 70 -13.77 0.27 5.35
C THR A 70 -12.92 0.50 6.61
N SER A 71 -13.27 -0.15 7.73
CA SER A 71 -12.48 -0.03 8.98
C SER A 71 -11.09 -0.65 8.88
N TRP A 72 -10.86 -1.57 7.94
CA TRP A 72 -9.52 -2.09 7.68
C TRP A 72 -8.63 -1.03 7.02
N LEU A 73 -9.18 -0.11 6.21
CA LEU A 73 -8.40 1.02 5.68
C LEU A 73 -7.91 1.93 6.81
N ASP A 74 -8.75 2.20 7.82
CA ASP A 74 -8.36 2.96 9.01
C ASP A 74 -7.26 2.25 9.80
N ALA A 75 -7.40 0.95 10.02
CA ALA A 75 -6.43 0.15 10.74
C ALA A 75 -5.08 0.08 10.00
N MET A 76 -5.09 -0.03 8.67
CA MET A 76 -3.88 -0.03 7.84
C MET A 76 -3.18 1.32 7.87
N GLU A 77 -3.92 2.42 7.72
CA GLU A 77 -3.35 3.78 7.79
C GLU A 77 -2.70 4.03 9.15
N ALA A 78 -3.40 3.74 10.25
CA ALA A 78 -2.86 3.91 11.60
C ALA A 78 -1.60 3.06 11.85
N GLN A 79 -1.55 1.83 11.32
CA GLN A 79 -0.34 1.00 11.40
C GLN A 79 0.81 1.61 10.60
N LEU A 80 0.56 2.08 9.38
CA LEU A 80 1.58 2.71 8.53
C LEU A 80 2.11 4.02 9.11
N GLU A 81 1.26 4.81 9.76
CA GLU A 81 1.65 6.03 10.48
C GLU A 81 2.46 5.74 11.75
N SER A 82 2.29 4.55 12.34
CA SER A 82 3.08 4.11 13.50
C SER A 82 4.48 3.60 13.16
N VAL A 83 4.76 3.35 11.87
CA VAL A 83 6.09 2.92 11.42
C VAL A 83 7.08 4.08 11.57
N PRO A 84 8.24 3.89 12.25
CA PRO A 84 9.22 4.94 12.44
C PRO A 84 9.87 5.37 11.11
N ASP A 85 10.40 6.60 11.08
CA ASP A 85 11.10 7.15 9.91
C ASP A 85 12.52 6.58 9.70
N ASP A 86 13.05 5.94 10.74
CA ASP A 86 14.37 5.31 10.77
C ASP A 86 14.27 3.80 10.50
N GLU A 87 15.00 3.34 9.49
CA GLU A 87 14.94 1.94 9.02
C GLU A 87 15.54 0.98 10.04
N GLU A 88 16.65 1.34 10.68
CA GLU A 88 17.32 0.52 11.69
C GLU A 88 16.44 0.35 12.93
N GLN A 89 15.76 1.41 13.37
CA GLN A 89 14.75 1.33 14.42
C GLN A 89 13.63 0.34 14.05
N PHE A 90 13.07 0.46 12.84
CA PHE A 90 12.02 -0.46 12.41
C PHE A 90 12.50 -1.92 12.37
N ILE A 91 13.71 -2.15 11.85
CA ILE A 91 14.32 -3.48 11.82
C ILE A 91 14.44 -4.04 13.23
N SER A 92 14.99 -3.27 14.18
CA SER A 92 15.10 -3.70 15.58
C SER A 92 13.74 -4.08 16.19
N GLU A 93 12.73 -3.22 15.99
CA GLU A 93 11.36 -3.48 16.47
C GLU A 93 10.75 -4.75 15.84
N MET A 94 11.01 -5.02 14.56
CA MET A 94 10.51 -6.21 13.88
C MET A 94 11.26 -7.49 14.28
N LEU A 95 12.58 -7.41 14.50
CA LEU A 95 13.39 -8.53 14.99
C LEU A 95 12.94 -8.99 16.38
N GLU A 96 12.64 -8.04 17.28
CA GLU A 96 12.12 -8.36 18.62
C GLU A 96 10.75 -9.03 18.60
N ARG A 97 9.93 -8.72 17.59
CA ARG A 97 8.57 -9.27 17.41
C ARG A 97 8.54 -10.56 16.61
N CYS A 98 9.62 -10.92 15.93
CA CYS A 98 9.65 -12.10 15.08
C CYS A 98 9.86 -13.37 15.91
N GLU A 99 8.77 -14.07 16.22
CA GLU A 99 8.79 -15.30 17.01
C GLU A 99 9.07 -16.58 16.17
N SER A 100 9.22 -16.44 14.85
CA SER A 100 9.33 -17.61 13.98
C SER A 100 10.72 -18.25 14.05
N ASP A 101 10.76 -19.53 14.39
CA ASP A 101 11.93 -20.41 14.33
C ASP A 101 12.51 -20.60 12.92
N LYS A 102 11.72 -20.29 11.88
CA LYS A 102 12.14 -20.36 10.47
C LYS A 102 12.84 -19.08 9.99
N PHE A 103 12.74 -18.00 10.75
CA PHE A 103 13.38 -16.74 10.42
C PHE A 103 14.86 -16.78 10.80
N ASP A 104 15.72 -16.48 9.83
CA ASP A 104 17.17 -16.45 9.98
C ASP A 104 17.68 -15.08 9.52
N PRO A 105 17.95 -14.14 10.44
CA PRO A 105 18.38 -12.77 10.12
C PRO A 105 19.58 -12.72 9.16
N LYS A 106 20.48 -13.70 9.26
CA LYS A 106 21.70 -13.78 8.44
C LYS A 106 21.42 -13.96 6.94
N LYS A 107 20.22 -14.40 6.55
CA LYS A 107 19.81 -14.50 5.13
C LYS A 107 19.45 -13.13 4.52
N TYR A 108 19.34 -12.11 5.35
CA TYR A 108 18.96 -10.74 4.98
C TYR A 108 20.05 -9.72 5.34
N ASP A 109 21.28 -10.19 5.58
CA ASP A 109 22.41 -9.37 6.03
C ASP A 109 22.16 -8.62 7.37
N LEU A 110 21.32 -9.22 8.24
CA LEU A 110 21.00 -8.76 9.60
C LEU A 110 21.68 -9.60 10.69
#